data_AF-A0A2A4GES6-F1
#
_entry.id   AF-A0A2A4GES6-F1
#
_cell.length_a   1.000
_cell.length_b   1.000
_cell.length_c   1.000
_cell.angle_alpha   90.00
_cell.angle_beta   90.00
_cell.angle_gamma   90.00
#
_symmetry.space_group_name_H-M   'P 1'
#
loop_
_entity.id
_entity.type
_entity.pdbx_description
1 polymer ?
#
loop_
_entity_poly.entity_id
_entity_poly.type
_entity_poly.pdbx_seq_one_letter_code
_entity_poly.pdbx_strand_id
1 'polypeptide(L)'
;MEQITHIPNEAIVQKIYVIRGQKVMLDSHLAQLYGVSTKRLKEQVRRNLHRFPESFMFELSSSEYTALRSHFATLKRGRHSKYLPYVFIEHGILMLSSVLKSEQAIAMSIQIIETFVQLRKLAQNYE
;
A
#
# COMPACT_ATOMS: atom_id res chain seq x y z
N MET A 1 -12.55 24.17 5.06
CA MET A 1 -12.82 22.84 4.47
C MET A 1 -11.52 22.41 3.82
N GLU A 2 -10.78 21.46 4.41
CA GLU A 2 -9.55 20.95 3.79
C GLU A 2 -9.93 20.32 2.44
N GLN A 3 -9.23 20.72 1.38
CA GLN A 3 -9.43 20.15 0.05
C GLN A 3 -9.09 18.66 0.13
N ILE A 4 -10.10 17.81 -0.05
CA ILE A 4 -9.90 16.37 -0.19
C ILE A 4 -9.06 16.19 -1.46
N THR A 5 -7.83 15.72 -1.28
CA THR A 5 -6.88 15.52 -2.37
C THR A 5 -7.37 14.37 -3.25
N HIS A 6 -8.11 14.70 -4.31
CA HIS A 6 -8.55 13.72 -5.29
C HIS A 6 -7.37 13.34 -6.20
N ILE A 7 -6.78 12.17 -5.94
CA ILE A 7 -5.68 11.64 -6.75
C ILE A 7 -6.28 10.86 -7.94
N PRO A 8 -5.77 10.99 -9.18
CA PRO A 8 -6.25 10.19 -10.29
C PRO A 8 -6.10 8.68 -10.02
N ASN A 9 -7.08 7.87 -10.40
CA ASN A 9 -7.05 6.42 -10.15
C ASN A 9 -5.83 5.75 -10.78
N GLU A 10 -5.37 6.24 -11.94
CA GLU A 10 -4.17 5.76 -12.62
C GLU A 10 -2.93 5.88 -11.71
N ALA A 11 -2.83 6.94 -10.92
CA ALA A 11 -1.72 7.15 -10.00
C ALA A 11 -1.74 6.20 -8.80
N ILE A 12 -2.93 5.68 -8.43
CA ILE A 12 -3.10 4.61 -7.44
C ILE A 12 -2.73 3.26 -8.07
N VAL A 13 -3.22 2.98 -9.28
CA VAL A 13 -2.92 1.74 -10.02
C VAL A 13 -1.42 1.55 -10.22
N GLN A 14 -0.67 2.62 -10.53
CA GLN A 14 0.80 2.58 -10.66
C GLN A 14 1.55 2.21 -9.36
N LYS A 15 0.87 2.23 -8.21
CA LYS A 15 1.43 1.84 -6.90
C LYS A 15 1.00 0.44 -6.45
N ILE A 16 0.20 -0.25 -7.27
CA ILE A 16 -0.23 -1.63 -7.04
C ILE A 16 0.75 -2.55 -7.78
N TYR A 17 1.31 -3.50 -7.03
CA TYR A 17 2.25 -4.51 -7.52
C TYR A 17 1.64 -5.89 -7.42
N VAL A 18 2.08 -6.81 -8.26
CA VAL A 18 1.77 -8.24 -8.12
C VAL A 18 2.97 -8.93 -7.51
N ILE A 19 2.85 -9.35 -6.25
CA ILE A 19 3.91 -10.05 -5.49
C ILE A 19 3.30 -11.31 -4.88
N ARG A 20 3.94 -12.46 -5.08
CA ARG A 20 3.41 -13.78 -4.67
C ARG A 20 1.99 -14.05 -5.20
N GLY A 21 1.67 -13.57 -6.41
CA GLY A 21 0.34 -13.70 -7.02
C GLY A 21 -0.74 -12.80 -6.40
N GLN A 22 -0.38 -11.91 -5.46
CA GLN A 22 -1.30 -11.01 -4.80
C GLN A 22 -1.08 -9.56 -5.24
N LYS A 23 -2.17 -8.82 -5.46
CA LYS A 23 -2.11 -7.36 -5.68
C LYS A 23 -1.84 -6.68 -4.33
N VAL A 24 -0.70 -5.99 -4.23
CA VAL A 24 -0.21 -5.38 -2.98
C VAL A 24 0.25 -3.94 -3.19
N MET A 25 0.26 -3.15 -2.12
CA MET A 25 0.87 -1.82 -2.07
C MET A 25 1.97 -1.76 -1.02
N LEU A 26 3.04 -1.01 -1.32
CA LEU A 26 4.14 -0.78 -0.38
C LEU A 26 3.74 0.17 0.75
N ASP A 27 4.27 -0.08 1.95
CA ASP A 27 4.16 0.79 3.12
C ASP A 27 4.50 2.26 2.84
N SER A 28 5.50 2.52 2.00
CA SER A 28 5.98 3.83 1.62
C SER A 28 5.00 4.59 0.73
N HIS A 29 4.36 3.88 -0.20
CA HIS A 29 3.31 4.45 -1.04
C HIS A 29 2.04 4.72 -0.25
N LEU A 30 1.61 3.78 0.60
CA LEU A 30 0.46 3.97 1.46
C LEU A 30 0.66 5.15 2.42
N ALA A 31 1.84 5.25 3.04
CA ALA A 31 2.15 6.38 3.91
C ALA A 31 2.07 7.72 3.17
N GLN A 32 2.60 7.79 1.95
CA GLN A 32 2.50 8.99 1.12
C GLN A 32 1.05 9.35 0.79
N LEU A 33 0.23 8.37 0.38
CA LEU A 33 -1.18 8.57 0.06
C LEU A 33 -1.94 9.07 1.30
N TYR A 34 -1.74 8.43 2.44
CA TYR A 34 -2.39 8.78 3.70
C TYR A 34 -1.86 10.07 4.35
N GLY A 35 -0.84 10.71 3.79
CA GLY A 35 -0.26 11.94 4.36
C GLY A 35 0.49 11.72 5.67
N VAL A 36 0.97 10.50 5.93
CA VAL A 36 1.71 10.15 7.14
C VAL A 36 3.14 9.73 6.83
N SER A 37 4.03 9.78 7.82
CA SER A 37 5.36 9.20 7.64
C SER A 37 5.30 7.67 7.62
N THR A 38 6.20 7.03 6.87
CA THR A 38 6.35 5.56 6.85
C THR A 38 6.59 4.99 8.25
N LYS A 39 7.38 5.71 9.06
CA LYS A 39 7.61 5.38 10.47
C LYS A 39 6.31 5.36 11.27
N ARG A 40 5.45 6.38 11.10
CA ARG A 40 4.16 6.47 11.79
C ARG A 40 3.21 5.35 11.37
N LEU A 41 3.15 5.04 10.08
CA LEU A 41 2.35 3.92 9.57
C LEU A 41 2.80 2.59 10.20
N LYS A 42 4.11 2.30 10.18
CA LYS A 42 4.66 1.07 10.81
C LYS A 42 4.41 1.02 12.32
N GLU A 43 4.49 2.15 13.00
CA GLU A 43 4.17 2.24 14.42
C GLU A 43 2.71 1.86 14.70
N GLN A 44 1.78 2.40 13.90
CA GLN A 44 0.35 2.09 14.03
C GLN A 44 0.04 0.62 13.78
N VAL A 45 0.68 0.02 12.77
CA VAL A 45 0.58 -1.43 12.50
C VAL A 45 1.10 -2.24 13.68
N ARG A 46 2.30 -1.92 14.20
CA ARG A 46 2.90 -2.63 15.34
C ARG A 46 2.04 -2.58 16.60
N ARG A 47 1.43 -1.44 16.88
CA ARG A 47 0.50 -1.28 18.03
C ARG A 47 -0.79 -2.09 17.86
N ASN A 48 -1.15 -2.44 16.63
CA ASN A 48 -2.41 -3.12 16.30
C ASN A 48 -2.17 -4.46 15.58
N LEU A 49 -1.04 -5.14 15.82
CA LEU A 49 -0.66 -6.37 15.12
C LEU A 49 -1.75 -7.45 15.09
N HIS A 50 -2.59 -7.52 16.13
CA HIS A 50 -3.74 -8.44 16.19
C HIS A 50 -4.74 -8.26 15.02
N ARG A 51 -4.74 -7.10 14.34
CA ARG A 51 -5.59 -6.81 13.17
C ARG A 51 -4.91 -7.15 11.84
N PHE A 52 -3.63 -7.47 11.86
CA PHE A 52 -2.80 -7.65 10.68
C PHE A 52 -2.25 -9.09 10.63
N PRO A 53 -3.09 -10.08 10.29
CA PRO A 53 -2.60 -11.42 10.00
C PRO A 53 -1.64 -11.42 8.80
N GLU A 54 -0.81 -12.45 8.68
CA GLU A 54 0.15 -12.58 7.56
C GLU A 54 -0.53 -12.60 6.18
N SER A 55 -1.81 -12.99 6.12
CA SER A 55 -2.60 -12.93 4.90
C SER A 55 -2.93 -11.49 4.46
N PHE A 56 -2.83 -10.50 5.34
CA PHE A 56 -3.19 -9.11 5.07
C PHE A 56 -1.97 -8.22 4.80
N MET A 57 -0.82 -8.59 5.38
CA MET A 57 0.45 -7.93 5.15
C MET A 57 1.61 -8.88 5.37
N PHE A 58 2.71 -8.62 4.67
CA PHE A 58 3.96 -9.35 4.87
C PHE A 58 5.17 -8.46 4.54
N GLU A 59 6.33 -8.83 5.07
CA GLU A 59 7.60 -8.19 4.72
C GLU A 59 8.15 -8.81 3.44
N LEU A 60 8.67 -7.98 2.53
CA LEU A 60 9.34 -8.48 1.33
C LEU A 60 10.64 -9.18 1.69
N SER A 61 10.98 -10.25 0.99
CA SER A 61 12.33 -10.82 1.03
C SER A 61 13.33 -9.90 0.33
N SER A 62 14.62 -10.06 0.62
CA SER A 62 15.70 -9.29 -0.02
C SER A 62 15.70 -9.46 -1.55
N SER A 63 15.41 -10.67 -2.03
CA SER A 63 15.28 -10.97 -3.47
C SER A 63 14.08 -10.28 -4.10
N GLU A 64 12.89 -10.36 -3.48
CA GLU A 64 11.68 -9.67 -3.94
C GLU A 64 11.88 -8.16 -3.97
N TYR A 65 12.50 -7.60 -2.94
CA TYR A 65 12.80 -6.18 -2.89
C TYR A 65 13.80 -5.75 -3.95
N THR A 66 14.83 -6.56 -4.21
CA THR A 66 15.82 -6.29 -5.26
C THR A 66 15.18 -6.34 -6.65
N ALA A 67 14.35 -7.34 -6.92
CA ALA A 67 13.61 -7.49 -8.17
C ALA A 67 12.64 -6.31 -8.38
N LEU A 68 11.93 -5.89 -7.33
CA LEU A 68 11.06 -4.73 -7.37
C LEU A 68 11.85 -3.45 -7.69
N ARG A 69 13.02 -3.27 -7.07
CA ARG A 69 13.90 -2.11 -7.35
C ARG A 69 14.49 -2.13 -8.75
N SER A 70 14.80 -3.28 -9.31
CA SER A 70 15.32 -3.37 -10.68
C SER A 70 14.24 -3.11 -11.73
N HIS A 71 12.99 -3.51 -11.45
CA HIS A 71 11.87 -3.23 -12.34
C HIS A 71 11.46 -1.76 -12.34
N PHE A 72 11.58 -1.09 -11.20
CA PHE A 72 11.22 0.32 -11.03
C PHE A 72 12.47 1.14 -10.73
N ALA A 73 13.14 1.63 -11.78
CA ALA A 73 14.34 2.47 -11.72
C ALA A 73 14.18 3.76 -10.88
N THR A 74 12.96 4.08 -10.46
CA THR A 74 12.59 5.19 -9.56
C THR A 74 12.94 4.97 -8.09
N LEU A 75 13.21 3.74 -7.64
CA LEU A 75 13.69 3.46 -6.29
C LEU A 75 15.18 3.83 -6.17
N LYS A 76 15.46 5.12 -5.90
CA LYS A 76 16.79 5.75 -5.83
C LYS A 76 17.89 4.77 -5.38
N ARG A 77 18.80 4.43 -6.30
CA ARG A 77 20.09 3.78 -6.00
C ARG A 77 20.84 4.64 -4.99
N GLY A 78 21.00 4.15 -3.75
CA GLY A 78 21.84 4.81 -2.73
C GLY A 78 21.23 4.94 -1.33
N ARG A 79 19.91 4.77 -1.16
CA ARG A 79 19.33 4.57 0.18
C ARG A 79 19.27 3.07 0.46
N HIS A 80 20.31 2.52 1.07
CA HIS A 80 20.19 1.22 1.74
C HIS A 80 19.13 1.39 2.84
N SER A 81 17.88 1.05 2.53
CA SER A 81 16.88 0.89 3.58
C SER A 81 17.37 -0.27 4.44
N LYS A 82 17.77 0.01 5.69
CA LYS A 82 18.21 -1.00 6.65
C LYS A 82 17.12 -2.05 6.93
N TYR A 83 15.88 -1.76 6.55
CA TYR A 83 14.71 -2.61 6.76
C TYR A 83 13.99 -2.85 5.43
N LEU A 84 13.50 -4.08 5.25
CA LEU A 84 12.69 -4.43 4.11
C LEU A 84 11.30 -3.77 4.26
N PRO A 85 10.66 -3.37 3.15
CA PRO A 85 9.34 -2.75 3.23
C PRO A 85 8.27 -3.80 3.54
N TYR A 86 7.25 -3.37 4.28
CA TYR A 86 6.00 -4.13 4.35
C TYR A 86 5.17 -3.86 3.10
N VAL A 87 4.45 -4.89 2.68
CA VAL A 87 3.41 -4.79 1.67
C VAL A 87 2.07 -5.18 2.27
N PHE A 88 1.02 -4.55 1.76
CA PHE A 88 -0.36 -4.73 2.22
C PHE A 88 -1.23 -5.09 1.03
N ILE A 89 -2.06 -6.11 1.19
CA ILE A 89 -3.18 -6.36 0.26
C ILE A 89 -4.36 -5.44 0.60
N GLU A 90 -5.41 -5.48 -0.22
CA GLU A 90 -6.67 -4.76 0.01
C GLU A 90 -7.21 -4.87 1.44
N HIS A 91 -7.25 -6.08 2.02
CA HIS A 91 -7.72 -6.27 3.40
C HIS A 91 -6.78 -5.62 4.43
N GLY A 92 -5.47 -5.61 4.19
CA GLY A 92 -4.51 -4.89 5.03
C GLY A 92 -4.69 -3.38 4.93
N ILE A 93 -5.00 -2.87 3.74
CA ILE A 93 -5.32 -1.45 3.51
C ILE A 93 -6.62 -1.07 4.23
N LEU A 94 -7.63 -1.94 4.20
CA LEU A 94 -8.85 -1.78 4.99
C LEU A 94 -8.55 -1.74 6.49
N MET A 95 -7.64 -2.59 6.99
CA MET A 95 -7.24 -2.52 8.40
C MET A 95 -6.51 -1.22 8.73
N LEU A 96 -5.69 -0.69 7.81
CA LEU A 96 -5.04 0.61 7.99
C LEU A 96 -6.05 1.76 8.12
N SER A 97 -7.17 1.73 7.40
CA SER A 97 -8.22 2.75 7.54
C SER A 97 -8.87 2.76 8.93
N SER A 98 -8.97 1.60 9.58
CA SER A 98 -9.50 1.50 10.94
C SER A 98 -8.55 2.07 12.01
N VAL A 99 -7.26 2.13 11.70
CA VAL A 99 -6.22 2.58 12.63
C VAL A 99 -5.82 4.04 12.36
N LEU A 100 -5.82 4.48 11.11
CA LEU A 100 -5.51 5.85 10.69
C LEU A 100 -6.79 6.69 10.61
N LYS A 101 -7.01 7.54 11.61
CA LYS A 101 -8.26 8.31 11.79
C LYS A 101 -8.30 9.69 11.13
N SER A 102 -7.28 10.09 10.38
CA SER A 102 -7.28 11.39 9.70
C SER A 102 -8.23 11.36 8.49
N GLU A 103 -8.95 12.46 8.26
CA GLU A 103 -9.85 12.65 7.09
C GLU A 103 -9.18 12.24 5.77
N GLN A 104 -7.94 12.67 5.54
CA GLN A 104 -7.17 12.28 4.35
C GLN A 104 -6.97 10.76 4.25
N ALA A 105 -6.62 10.08 5.35
CA ALA A 105 -6.41 8.64 5.33
C ALA A 105 -7.70 7.86 5.09
N ILE A 106 -8.83 8.36 5.60
CA ILE A 106 -10.16 7.79 5.37
C ILE A 106 -10.52 7.91 3.88
N ALA A 107 -10.45 9.13 3.33
CA ALA A 107 -10.75 9.39 1.92
C ALA A 107 -9.88 8.54 0.98
N MET A 108 -8.57 8.50 1.22
CA MET A 108 -7.65 7.71 0.41
C MET A 108 -7.88 6.21 0.55
N SER A 109 -8.26 5.72 1.73
CA SER A 109 -8.55 4.29 1.92
C SER A 109 -9.77 3.87 1.10
N ILE A 110 -10.82 4.69 1.08
CA ILE A 110 -12.00 4.46 0.24
C ILE A 110 -11.58 4.38 -1.22
N GLN A 111 -10.84 5.39 -1.69
CA GLN A 111 -10.43 5.46 -3.10
C GLN A 111 -9.54 4.29 -3.52
N ILE A 112 -8.60 3.87 -2.65
CA ILE A 112 -7.74 2.72 -2.92
C ILE A 112 -8.59 1.45 -3.03
N ILE A 113 -9.48 1.19 -2.07
CA ILE A 113 -10.34 0.00 -2.08
C ILE A 113 -11.21 -0.03 -3.34
N GLU A 114 -11.84 1.09 -3.71
CA GLU A 114 -12.62 1.20 -4.95
C GLU A 114 -11.78 0.86 -6.19
N THR A 115 -10.53 1.33 -6.24
CA THR A 115 -9.59 1.00 -7.31
C THR A 115 -9.29 -0.51 -7.36
N PHE A 116 -9.06 -1.16 -6.20
CA PHE A 116 -8.85 -2.62 -6.13
C PHE A 116 -10.08 -3.39 -6.62
N VAL A 117 -11.28 -2.96 -6.24
CA VAL A 117 -12.55 -3.55 -6.69
C VAL A 117 -12.72 -3.39 -8.21
N GLN A 118 -12.47 -2.21 -8.76
CA GLN A 118 -12.52 -1.96 -10.21
C GLN A 118 -11.54 -2.86 -10.97
N LEU A 119 -10.29 -2.97 -10.49
CA LEU A 119 -9.28 -3.85 -11.10
C LEU A 119 -9.69 -5.34 -11.07
N ARG A 120 -10.47 -5.77 -10.08
CA ARG A 120 -10.98 -7.14 -10.00
C ARG A 120 -12.13 -7.38 -10.98
N LYS A 121 -13.08 -6.43 -11.04
CA LYS A 121 -14.18 -6.48 -12.01
C LYS A 121 -13.65 -6.50 -13.44
N LEU A 122 -12.66 -5.68 -13.75
CA LEU A 122 -12.01 -5.69 -15.06
C LEU A 122 -11.39 -7.06 -15.34
N ALA A 123 -10.63 -7.63 -14.40
CA ALA A 123 -10.03 -8.95 -14.59
C ALA A 123 -11.05 -10.08 -14.80
N GLN A 124 -12.21 -10.02 -14.14
CA GLN A 124 -13.30 -11.00 -14.27
C GLN A 124 -14.12 -10.82 -15.55
N ASN A 125 -14.21 -9.60 -16.08
CA ASN A 125 -14.95 -9.33 -17.32
C ASN A 125 -14.19 -9.74 -18.59
N TYR A 126 -12.94 -10.19 -18.47
CA TYR A 126 -12.13 -10.73 -19.57
C TYR A 126 -12.06 -12.27 -19.57
N GLU A 127 -12.93 -12.95 -18.80
CA GLU A 127 -13.17 -14.41 -18.89
C GLU A 127 -14.42 -14.74 -19.72
#